data_AF-A0A841FP65-F1
#
_entry.id   AF-A0A841FP65-F1
#
_cell.length_a   1.000
_cell.length_b   1.000
_cell.length_c   1.000
_cell.angle_alpha   90.00
_cell.angle_beta   90.00
_cell.angle_gamma   90.00
#
_symmetry.space_group_name_H-M   'P 1'
#
loop_
_entity.id
_entity.type
_entity.pdbx_description
1 polymer ?
#
loop_
_entity_poly.entity_id
_entity_poly.type
_entity_poly.pdbx_seq_one_letter_code
_entity_poly.pdbx_strand_id
1 'polypeptide(L)'
;MSDGTQPADCPWDESFVIAPDRTIWHAWPRSGGWKEMPNYGKADFATNCYYNGNNKHQIDVWVQYTGAYYYSYHSGGAWHGWYRN
;
A
#
# COMPACT_ATOMS: atom_id res chain seq x y z
N MET A 1 -10.74 -9.83 -19.54
CA MET A 1 -10.73 -9.75 -18.07
C MET A 1 -9.81 -8.60 -17.73
N SER A 2 -10.33 -7.51 -17.14
CA SER A 2 -9.49 -6.45 -16.58
C SER A 2 -9.12 -6.93 -15.17
N ASP A 3 -8.00 -7.63 -15.08
CA ASP A 3 -7.50 -8.30 -13.90
C ASP A 3 -6.66 -7.35 -13.04
N GLY A 4 -7.13 -7.11 -11.82
CA GLY A 4 -6.33 -6.43 -10.81
C GLY A 4 -6.52 -4.92 -10.79
N THR A 5 -6.70 -4.42 -9.58
CA THR A 5 -6.60 -3.01 -9.24
C THR A 5 -5.30 -2.43 -9.81
N GLN A 6 -5.38 -1.25 -10.47
CA GLN A 6 -4.18 -0.58 -10.97
C GLN A 6 -3.14 -0.45 -9.85
N PRO A 7 -1.86 -0.76 -10.10
CA PRO A 7 -0.81 -0.55 -9.13
C PRO A 7 -0.74 0.92 -8.74
N ALA A 8 -0.53 1.20 -7.45
CA ALA A 8 -0.13 2.53 -7.03
C ALA A 8 1.39 2.64 -7.20
N ASP A 9 1.83 3.34 -8.25
CA ASP A 9 3.24 3.60 -8.54
C ASP A 9 3.70 4.86 -7.82
N CYS A 10 4.67 4.71 -6.93
CA CYS A 10 5.08 5.76 -6.01
C CYS A 10 6.30 6.54 -6.49
N PRO A 11 6.48 7.80 -6.06
CA PRO A 11 7.57 8.65 -6.51
C PRO A 11 8.98 8.21 -6.05
N TRP A 12 9.11 7.09 -5.33
CA TRP A 12 10.38 6.53 -4.81
C TRP A 12 10.67 5.12 -5.36
N ASP A 13 10.23 4.83 -6.58
CA ASP A 13 10.44 3.54 -7.26
C ASP A 13 9.91 2.34 -6.45
N GLU A 14 8.73 2.49 -5.87
CA GLU A 14 8.02 1.41 -5.19
C GLU A 14 6.60 1.34 -5.70
N SER A 15 6.11 0.14 -5.97
CA SER A 15 4.74 -0.08 -6.44
C SER A 15 3.97 -0.92 -5.43
N PHE A 16 2.68 -0.64 -5.28
CA PHE A 16 1.78 -1.36 -4.37
C PHE A 16 0.62 -1.99 -5.13
N VAL A 17 0.27 -3.23 -4.78
CA VAL A 17 -0.85 -3.96 -5.36
C VAL A 17 -1.66 -4.67 -4.27
N ILE A 18 -2.92 -4.95 -4.60
CA ILE A 18 -3.82 -5.75 -3.78
C ILE A 18 -3.95 -7.13 -4.42
N ALA A 19 -3.60 -8.19 -3.69
CA ALA A 19 -3.77 -9.57 -4.15
C ALA A 19 -5.25 -10.01 -4.01
N PRO A 20 -5.68 -11.09 -4.70
CA PRO A 20 -7.08 -11.56 -4.64
C PRO A 20 -7.57 -11.94 -3.24
N ASP A 21 -6.68 -12.35 -2.33
CA ASP A 21 -6.98 -12.64 -0.92
C ASP A 21 -6.96 -11.38 -0.03
N ARG A 22 -6.96 -10.20 -0.68
CA ARG A 22 -7.00 -8.86 -0.10
C ARG A 22 -5.74 -8.49 0.68
N THR A 23 -4.69 -9.31 0.66
CA THR A 23 -3.36 -8.90 1.18
C THR A 23 -2.79 -7.77 0.33
N ILE A 24 -1.98 -6.93 0.97
CA ILE A 24 -1.36 -5.76 0.35
C ILE A 24 0.10 -6.11 0.11
N TRP A 25 0.59 -5.90 -1.11
CA TRP A 25 1.96 -6.24 -1.50
C TRP A 25 2.68 -5.03 -2.08
N HIS A 26 3.99 -5.01 -1.93
CA HIS A 26 4.84 -3.98 -2.50
C HIS A 26 6.13 -4.55 -3.08
N ALA A 27 6.69 -3.87 -4.07
CA ALA A 27 7.96 -4.21 -4.69
C ALA A 27 8.72 -2.94 -5.06
N TRP A 28 10.05 -3.03 -5.00
CA TRP A 28 10.97 -1.94 -5.33
C TRP A 28 12.22 -2.53 -6.01
N PRO A 29 13.06 -1.71 -6.68
CA PRO A 29 14.31 -2.17 -7.25
C PRO A 29 15.12 -2.98 -6.25
N ARG A 30 15.50 -4.21 -6.64
CA ARG A 30 16.32 -5.14 -5.85
C ARG A 30 15.64 -5.73 -4.60
N SER A 31 14.32 -5.63 -4.45
CA SER A 31 13.56 -6.32 -3.38
C SER A 31 13.60 -7.86 -3.49
N GLY A 32 13.96 -8.39 -4.66
CA GLY A 32 13.88 -9.82 -4.97
C GLY A 32 12.45 -10.31 -5.23
N GLY A 33 11.53 -9.41 -5.58
CA GLY A 33 10.12 -9.70 -5.88
C GLY A 33 9.15 -8.98 -4.95
N TRP A 34 7.87 -9.34 -5.06
CA TRP A 34 6.81 -8.80 -4.20
C TRP A 34 7.01 -9.25 -2.75
N LYS A 35 6.81 -8.32 -1.82
CA LYS A 35 6.78 -8.56 -0.38
C LYS A 35 5.39 -8.20 0.15
N GLU A 36 4.91 -8.95 1.15
CA GLU A 36 3.67 -8.59 1.81
C GLU A 36 3.92 -7.39 2.73
N MET A 37 3.03 -6.40 2.70
CA MET A 37 3.06 -5.30 3.64
C MET A 37 2.85 -5.81 5.06
N PRO A 38 3.61 -5.33 6.05
CA PRO A 38 3.48 -5.79 7.43
C PRO A 38 2.16 -5.30 8.06
N ASN A 39 1.93 -5.75 9.29
CA ASN A 39 0.77 -5.38 10.12
C ASN A 39 -0.58 -5.90 9.60
N TYR A 40 -0.55 -6.96 8.78
CA TYR A 40 -1.73 -7.75 8.36
C TYR A 40 -2.88 -6.92 7.76
N GLY A 41 -2.53 -5.87 6.99
CA GLY A 41 -3.50 -5.01 6.33
C GLY A 41 -4.30 -5.75 5.27
N LYS A 42 -5.57 -5.35 5.11
CA LYS A 42 -6.47 -5.86 4.09
C LYS A 42 -7.16 -4.72 3.38
N ALA A 43 -7.15 -4.74 2.06
CA ALA A 43 -7.81 -3.73 1.23
C ALA A 43 -8.34 -4.36 -0.06
N ASP A 44 -9.15 -3.60 -0.77
CA ASP A 44 -9.66 -3.97 -2.09
C ASP A 44 -8.95 -3.15 -3.18
N PHE A 45 -8.52 -1.92 -2.83
CA PHE A 45 -7.79 -1.06 -3.75
C PHE A 45 -6.60 -0.35 -3.11
N ALA A 46 -5.48 -0.28 -3.84
CA ALA A 46 -4.40 0.67 -3.57
C ALA A 46 -4.73 1.96 -4.32
N THR A 47 -4.84 3.09 -3.61
CA THR A 47 -5.45 4.30 -4.20
C THR A 47 -4.46 5.42 -4.43
N ASN A 48 -3.47 5.58 -3.55
CA ASN A 48 -2.49 6.66 -3.67
C ASN A 48 -1.23 6.36 -2.88
N CYS A 49 -0.09 6.86 -3.31
CA CYS A 49 1.11 6.89 -2.49
C CYS A 49 1.93 8.15 -2.72
N TYR A 50 2.42 8.72 -1.62
CA TYR A 50 3.01 10.06 -1.60
C TYR A 50 3.89 10.26 -0.35
N TYR A 51 4.68 11.34 -0.36
CA TYR A 51 5.33 11.84 0.84
C TYR A 51 4.34 12.64 1.67
N ASN A 52 4.05 12.21 2.90
CA ASN A 52 3.14 12.95 3.78
C ASN A 52 3.80 14.23 4.33
N GLY A 53 3.06 15.01 5.13
CA GLY A 53 3.53 16.29 5.69
C GLY A 53 4.77 16.19 6.60
N ASN A 54 5.18 14.99 6.99
CA ASN A 54 6.40 14.73 7.76
C ASN A 54 7.51 14.11 6.89
N ASN A 55 7.40 14.21 5.56
CA ASN A 55 8.32 13.63 4.58
C ASN A 55 8.49 12.10 4.71
N LYS A 56 7.43 11.39 5.16
CA LYS A 56 7.40 9.93 5.25
C LYS A 56 6.69 9.36 4.03
N HIS A 57 7.16 8.22 3.52
CA HIS A 57 6.45 7.50 2.48
C HIS A 57 5.12 7.02 3.04
N GLN A 58 4.03 7.20 2.31
CA GLN A 58 2.70 6.79 2.73
C GLN A 58 1.97 6.12 1.57
N ILE A 59 1.19 5.08 1.90
CA ILE A 59 0.27 4.40 1.00
C ILE A 59 -1.14 4.51 1.57
N ASP A 60 -2.08 4.96 0.75
CA ASP A 60 -3.50 4.98 1.04
C ASP A 60 -4.18 3.83 0.28
N VAL A 61 -5.08 3.15 0.98
CA VAL A 61 -5.84 2.01 0.47
C VAL A 61 -7.33 2.16 0.80
N TRP A 62 -8.18 1.52 0.01
CA TRP A 62 -9.63 1.57 0.16
C TRP A 62 -10.22 0.17 0.37
N VAL A 63 -11.16 0.09 1.31
CA VAL A 63 -11.92 -1.11 1.64
C VAL A 63 -13.35 -0.93 1.14
N GLN A 64 -13.71 -1.64 0.08
CA GLN A 64 -14.95 -1.41 -0.67
C GLN A 64 -16.20 -1.69 0.17
N TYR A 65 -16.19 -2.78 0.96
CA TYR A 65 -17.38 -3.20 1.71
C TYR A 65 -17.73 -2.26 2.88
N THR A 66 -16.74 -1.54 3.43
CA THR A 66 -16.95 -0.53 4.47
C THR A 66 -16.99 0.89 3.92
N GLY A 67 -16.55 1.10 2.68
CA GLY A 67 -16.33 2.41 2.10
C GLY A 67 -15.20 3.20 2.76
N ALA A 68 -14.36 2.57 3.61
CA ALA A 68 -13.36 3.28 4.41
C ALA A 68 -11.99 3.32 3.73
N TYR A 69 -11.29 4.44 3.92
CA TYR A 69 -9.89 4.62 3.54
C TYR A 69 -8.99 4.38 4.74
N TYR A 70 -7.87 3.72 4.49
CA TYR A 70 -6.82 3.47 5.46
C TYR A 70 -5.48 3.91 4.89
N TYR A 71 -4.52 4.17 5.77
CA TYR A 71 -3.15 4.45 5.37
C TYR A 71 -2.14 3.71 6.25
N SER A 72 -0.96 3.48 5.68
CA SER A 72 0.25 3.11 6.40
C SER A 72 1.38 4.02 5.96
N TYR A 73 2.33 4.30 6.85
CA TYR A 73 3.49 5.14 6.54
C TYR A 73 4.79 4.42 6.92
N HIS A 74 5.85 4.72 6.17
CA HIS A 74 7.20 4.19 6.40
C HIS A 74 8.06 5.22 7.13
N SER A 75 8.58 4.86 8.29
CA SER A 75 9.61 5.65 8.98
C SER A 75 10.53 4.76 9.81
N GLY A 76 11.79 5.18 9.97
CA GLY A 76 12.76 4.41 10.76
C GLY A 76 13.07 3.01 10.17
N GLY A 77 12.88 2.81 8.87
CA GLY A 77 13.11 1.53 8.20
C GLY A 77 11.99 0.51 8.34
N ALA A 78 10.80 0.92 8.81
CA ALA A 78 9.64 0.05 8.95
C ALA A 78 8.34 0.74 8.52
N TRP A 79 7.41 -0.07 8.02
CA TRP A 79 6.02 0.32 7.82
C TRP A 79 5.25 0.21 9.13
N HIS A 80 4.53 1.27 9.46
CA HIS A 80 3.70 1.33 10.66
C HIS A 80 2.32 0.70 10.41
N GLY A 81 1.51 0.61 11.47
CA GLY A 81 0.17 0.02 11.42
C GLY A 81 -0.76 0.68 10.39
N TRP A 82 -1.96 0.10 10.28
CA TRP A 82 -3.02 0.62 9.41
C TRP A 82 -3.93 1.54 10.20
N TYR A 83 -3.97 2.80 9.79
CA TYR A 83 -4.74 3.86 10.43
C TYR A 83 -5.90 4.26 9.52
N ARG A 84 -7.04 4.57 10.11
CA ARG A 84 -8.20 5.07 9.35
C ARG A 84 -8.00 6.56 9.05
N ASN A 85 -8.28 6.97 7.80
CA ASN A 85 -8.39 8.38 7.43
C ASN A 85 -9.68 9.01 7.98
#